data_AF-A0A3D4USC5-F1
#
_entry.id   AF-A0A3D4USC5-F1
#
_cell.length_a   1.000
_cell.length_b   1.000
_cell.length_c   1.000
_cell.angle_alpha   90.00
_cell.angle_beta   90.00
_cell.angle_gamma   90.00
#
_symmetry.space_group_name_H-M   'P 1'
#
loop_
_entity.id
_entity.type
_entity.pdbx_description
1 polymer ?
#
loop_
_entity_poly.entity_id
_entity_poly.type
_entity_poly.pdbx_seq_one_letter_code
_entity_poly.pdbx_strand_id
1 'polypeptide(L)'
;MAKNPYFLDSTSEQRLVEDLTAETIRSMGRDVYYIPRQLVNKDLLFGEDTISKFKGSYKIEMYINSVNGFEGQGDIISKFGIEIKDRVELVVSAKRFTELVGKLEADVKRPREGDLVYFPLSDTFFEINFVEHENPFYPLGKRYTFVLSCEAFTYSHEDFDTNQDFIDDIETDNSTTGVELYMHEGLTQDFIPGELVYQISGDTDSSSIDHVLADATATGKVYDWNG
;
A
#
# COMPACT_ATOMS: atom_id res chain seq x y z
N MET A 1 -29.63 26.94 -29.30
CA MET A 1 -29.14 25.91 -28.35
C MET A 1 -27.68 25.65 -28.65
N ALA A 2 -26.80 25.65 -27.66
CA ALA A 2 -25.34 25.49 -27.87
C ALA A 2 -24.83 24.04 -27.70
N LYS A 3 -25.64 23.14 -27.11
CA LYS A 3 -25.30 21.71 -26.99
C LYS A 3 -25.77 20.93 -28.21
N ASN A 4 -25.05 19.86 -28.54
CA ASN A 4 -25.38 18.95 -29.63
C ASN A 4 -26.75 18.26 -29.35
N PRO A 5 -27.76 18.40 -30.24
CA PRO A 5 -29.10 17.82 -30.05
C PRO A 5 -29.14 16.28 -30.00
N TYR A 6 -28.09 15.62 -30.49
CA TYR A 6 -28.01 14.16 -30.56
C TYR A 6 -27.47 13.50 -29.28
N PHE A 7 -27.08 14.29 -28.27
CA PHE A 7 -26.66 13.79 -26.97
C PHE A 7 -27.60 14.33 -25.90
N LEU A 8 -28.41 13.44 -25.32
CA LEU A 8 -29.37 13.76 -24.28
C LEU A 8 -28.74 13.46 -22.91
N ASP A 9 -29.05 14.29 -21.92
CA ASP A 9 -28.65 14.01 -20.54
C ASP A 9 -29.56 12.94 -19.92
N SER A 10 -29.50 11.73 -20.48
CA SER A 10 -30.32 10.58 -20.11
C SER A 10 -29.49 9.55 -19.35
N THR A 11 -30.12 8.86 -18.39
CA THR A 11 -29.44 7.82 -17.61
C THR A 11 -28.91 6.67 -18.48
N SER A 12 -29.56 6.38 -19.61
CA SER A 12 -29.09 5.39 -20.58
C SER A 12 -27.79 5.80 -21.27
N GLU A 13 -27.65 7.06 -21.66
CA GLU A 13 -26.43 7.57 -22.28
C GLU A 13 -25.28 7.65 -21.26
N GLN A 14 -25.58 8.09 -20.03
CA GLN A 14 -24.60 8.08 -18.93
C GLN A 14 -24.06 6.67 -18.67
N ARG A 15 -24.91 5.63 -18.68
CA ARG A 15 -24.48 4.23 -18.52
C ARG A 15 -23.63 3.75 -19.68
N LEU A 16 -24.01 4.08 -20.91
CA LEU A 16 -23.21 3.71 -22.09
C LEU A 16 -21.81 4.33 -22.03
N VAL A 17 -21.71 5.62 -21.67
CA VAL A 17 -20.42 6.30 -21.49
C VAL A 17 -19.62 5.66 -20.35
N GLU A 18 -20.26 5.37 -19.22
CA GLU A 18 -19.63 4.67 -18.09
C GLU A 18 -19.05 3.31 -18.49
N ASP A 19 -19.81 2.52 -19.25
CA ASP A 19 -19.39 1.20 -19.71
C ASP A 19 -18.25 1.28 -20.73
N LEU A 20 -18.33 2.22 -21.68
CA LEU A 20 -17.25 2.45 -22.64
C LEU A 20 -15.97 2.92 -21.97
N THR A 21 -16.05 3.81 -20.98
CA THR A 21 -14.87 4.26 -20.23
C THR A 21 -14.23 3.14 -19.43
N ALA A 22 -15.04 2.29 -18.77
CA ALA A 22 -14.54 1.11 -18.06
C ALA A 22 -13.85 0.12 -19.03
N GLU A 23 -14.44 -0.14 -20.18
CA GLU A 23 -13.88 -1.05 -21.20
C GLU A 23 -12.60 -0.48 -21.83
N THR A 24 -12.54 0.84 -22.02
CA THR A 24 -11.35 1.55 -22.50
C THR A 24 -10.19 1.40 -21.52
N ILE A 25 -10.44 1.63 -20.22
CA ILE A 25 -9.44 1.44 -19.17
C ILE A 25 -9.02 -0.02 -19.07
N ARG A 26 -9.93 -0.97 -19.21
CA ARG A 26 -9.59 -2.41 -19.23
C ARG A 26 -8.73 -2.79 -20.44
N SER A 27 -9.00 -2.21 -21.60
CA SER A 27 -8.28 -2.52 -22.84
C SER A 27 -6.85 -1.98 -22.86
N MET A 28 -6.62 -0.79 -22.31
CA MET A 28 -5.32 -0.09 -22.34
C MET A 28 -4.58 -0.07 -21.01
N GLY A 29 -5.27 -0.38 -19.92
CA GLY A 29 -4.72 -0.36 -18.57
C GLY A 29 -3.88 -1.59 -18.26
N ARG A 30 -3.38 -1.61 -17.03
CA ARG A 30 -2.61 -2.70 -16.45
C ARG A 30 -3.33 -3.23 -15.22
N ASP A 31 -3.14 -4.52 -14.99
CA ASP A 31 -3.58 -5.19 -13.79
C ASP A 31 -2.67 -4.78 -12.62
N VAL A 32 -3.25 -4.16 -11.60
CA VAL A 32 -2.55 -3.75 -10.37
C VAL A 32 -3.34 -4.22 -9.14
N TYR A 33 -2.68 -4.22 -7.98
CA TYR A 33 -3.33 -4.51 -6.71
C TYR A 33 -3.54 -3.21 -5.94
N TYR A 34 -4.78 -2.89 -5.63
CA TYR A 34 -5.14 -1.81 -4.74
C TYR A 34 -5.23 -2.33 -3.30
N ILE A 35 -4.53 -1.68 -2.38
CA ILE A 35 -4.35 -2.12 -1.00
C ILE A 35 -4.80 -0.97 -0.09
N PRO A 36 -5.94 -1.12 0.62
CA PRO A 36 -6.45 -0.06 1.48
C PRO A 36 -5.66 0.04 2.79
N ARG A 37 -5.41 1.27 3.23
CA ARG A 37 -4.82 1.54 4.54
C ARG A 37 -5.86 1.42 5.65
N GLN A 38 -5.52 0.71 6.72
CA GLN A 38 -6.24 0.72 7.97
C GLN A 38 -5.61 1.73 8.92
N LEU A 39 -6.39 2.74 9.30
CA LEU A 39 -5.99 3.71 10.32
C LEU A 39 -6.15 3.05 11.69
N VAL A 40 -5.04 2.65 12.30
CA VAL A 40 -5.02 2.28 13.72
C VAL A 40 -5.16 3.57 14.53
N ASN A 41 -6.09 3.59 15.48
CA ASN A 41 -6.44 4.78 16.23
C ASN A 41 -5.20 5.34 16.95
N LYS A 42 -4.93 6.64 16.80
CA LYS A 42 -3.83 7.32 17.49
C LYS A 42 -4.04 7.19 19.00
N ASP A 43 -3.08 6.61 19.70
CA ASP A 43 -3.10 6.69 21.16
C ASP A 43 -2.78 8.13 21.56
N LEU A 44 -3.83 8.90 21.85
CA LEU A 44 -3.78 10.31 22.23
C LEU A 44 -3.00 10.52 23.54
N LEU A 45 -2.73 9.47 24.32
CA LEU A 45 -2.02 9.54 25.59
C LEU A 45 -0.50 9.56 25.45
N PHE A 46 0.07 8.88 24.44
CA PHE A 46 1.53 8.73 24.31
C PHE A 46 2.14 9.48 23.12
N GLY A 47 1.31 9.97 22.19
CA GLY A 47 1.81 10.73 21.03
C GLY A 47 2.75 9.91 20.13
N GLU A 48 2.71 8.58 20.25
CA GLU A 48 3.50 7.67 19.45
C GLU A 48 2.95 7.62 18.01
N ASP A 49 3.85 7.49 17.04
CA ASP A 49 3.46 7.44 15.63
C ASP A 49 2.73 6.13 15.35
N THR A 50 1.53 6.21 14.79
CA THR A 50 0.75 5.02 14.47
C THR A 50 1.36 4.37 13.24
N ILE A 51 2.05 3.25 13.45
CA ILE A 51 2.48 2.38 12.36
C ILE A 51 1.25 2.05 11.50
N SER A 52 1.37 2.29 10.19
CA SER A 52 0.29 2.02 9.24
C SER A 52 0.12 0.52 9.07
N LYS A 53 -1.13 0.06 9.01
CA LYS A 53 -1.45 -1.32 8.69
C LYS A 53 -2.17 -1.38 7.34
N PHE A 54 -1.80 -2.34 6.52
CA PHE A 54 -2.42 -2.57 5.21
C PHE A 54 -3.07 -3.93 5.21
N LYS A 55 -4.39 -3.98 4.97
CA LYS A 55 -5.16 -5.22 5.07
C LYS A 55 -5.97 -5.51 3.81
N GLY A 56 -5.77 -6.70 3.27
CA GLY A 56 -6.40 -7.17 2.05
C GLY A 56 -5.84 -6.49 0.81
N SER A 57 -6.10 -7.11 -0.34
CA SER A 57 -5.70 -6.59 -1.65
C SER A 57 -6.80 -6.84 -2.68
N TYR A 58 -6.95 -5.90 -3.61
CA TYR A 58 -7.97 -5.95 -4.66
C TYR A 58 -7.31 -5.78 -6.03
N LYS A 59 -7.36 -6.84 -6.84
CA LYS A 59 -6.89 -6.77 -8.22
C LYS A 59 -7.85 -5.91 -9.06
N ILE A 60 -7.34 -4.81 -9.63
CA ILE A 60 -8.10 -3.85 -10.42
C ILE A 60 -7.30 -3.36 -11.62
N GLU A 61 -8.00 -3.07 -12.72
CA GLU A 61 -7.40 -2.43 -13.89
C GLU A 61 -7.22 -0.91 -13.66
N MET A 62 -5.99 -0.41 -13.83
CA MET A 62 -5.68 1.02 -13.83
C MET A 62 -4.95 1.40 -15.11
N TYR A 63 -5.34 2.52 -15.69
CA TYR A 63 -4.66 3.11 -16.84
C TYR A 63 -3.56 4.05 -16.35
N ILE A 64 -2.35 3.89 -16.88
CA ILE A 64 -1.24 4.80 -16.59
C ILE A 64 -1.44 6.05 -17.45
N ASN A 65 -1.89 7.13 -16.83
CA ASN A 65 -1.94 8.44 -17.47
C ASN A 65 -0.56 9.08 -17.38
N SER A 66 0.40 8.55 -18.14
CA SER A 66 1.71 9.17 -18.21
C SER A 66 1.54 10.55 -18.85
N VAL A 67 1.75 11.61 -18.06
CA VAL A 67 1.93 12.95 -18.60
C VAL A 67 3.17 12.86 -19.46
N ASN A 68 2.97 12.83 -20.77
CA ASN A 68 4.03 12.90 -21.76
C ASN A 68 4.68 14.29 -21.62
N GLY A 69 5.61 14.38 -20.67
CA GLY A 69 6.32 15.57 -20.22
C GLY A 69 7.81 15.27 -20.02
N PHE A 70 8.34 14.35 -20.81
CA PHE A 70 9.78 14.22 -21.06
C PHE A 70 10.13 15.00 -22.34
N GLU A 71 9.75 16.28 -22.42
CA GLU A 71 10.46 17.24 -23.27
C GLU A 71 11.57 17.89 -22.45
N GLY A 72 12.66 17.14 -22.28
CA GLY A 72 14.01 17.68 -22.29
C GLY A 72 14.39 18.72 -21.23
N GLN A 73 14.42 18.37 -19.95
CA GLN A 73 15.41 18.95 -19.03
C GLN A 73 15.61 18.16 -17.73
N GLY A 74 16.70 17.40 -17.68
CA GLY A 74 17.50 17.08 -16.50
C GLY A 74 16.93 16.07 -15.51
N ASP A 75 17.62 15.00 -15.10
CA ASP A 75 19.06 14.82 -14.88
C ASP A 75 19.82 16.04 -14.29
N ILE A 76 19.07 17.03 -13.81
CA ILE A 76 19.54 18.29 -13.24
C ILE A 76 18.53 18.59 -12.13
N ILE A 77 18.52 17.89 -11.01
CA ILE A 77 19.30 18.22 -9.81
C ILE A 77 19.35 16.95 -8.94
N SER A 78 20.42 16.16 -9.08
CA SER A 78 20.83 15.13 -8.10
C SER A 78 21.98 15.63 -7.19
N LYS A 79 22.38 16.91 -7.34
CA LYS A 79 23.55 17.49 -6.63
C LYS A 79 23.25 18.08 -5.23
N PHE A 80 22.03 17.94 -4.70
CA PHE A 80 21.66 18.49 -3.39
C PHE A 80 21.02 17.48 -2.41
N GLY A 81 21.10 16.17 -2.67
CA GLY A 81 20.59 15.17 -1.72
C GLY A 81 19.06 15.19 -1.53
N ILE A 82 18.31 15.67 -2.53
CA ILE A 82 16.86 15.55 -2.59
C ILE A 82 16.55 14.30 -3.39
N GLU A 83 15.94 13.32 -2.75
CA GLU A 83 15.47 12.08 -3.36
C GLU A 83 14.35 12.40 -4.35
N ILE A 84 14.60 12.18 -5.65
CA ILE A 84 13.56 12.30 -6.67
C ILE A 84 12.74 11.01 -6.57
N LYS A 85 11.59 11.07 -5.89
CA LYS A 85 10.64 9.94 -5.87
C LYS A 85 9.99 9.79 -7.23
N ASP A 86 9.91 8.56 -7.71
CA ASP A 86 9.16 8.24 -8.92
C ASP A 86 7.67 8.53 -8.70
N ARG A 87 7.09 9.38 -9.55
CA ARG A 87 5.66 9.75 -9.52
C ARG A 87 4.95 9.19 -10.73
N VAL A 88 3.75 8.66 -10.51
CA VAL A 88 2.87 8.14 -11.57
C VAL A 88 1.45 8.68 -11.39
N GLU A 89 0.79 8.98 -12.51
CA GLU A 89 -0.64 9.26 -12.51
C GLU A 89 -1.41 8.04 -13.03
N LEU A 90 -2.37 7.58 -12.24
CA LEU A 90 -3.20 6.42 -12.55
C LEU A 90 -4.65 6.84 -12.69
N VAL A 91 -5.36 6.21 -13.62
CA VAL A 91 -6.77 6.47 -13.86
C VAL A 91 -7.54 5.17 -13.65
N VAL A 92 -8.52 5.22 -12.76
CA VAL A 92 -9.38 4.09 -12.43
C VAL A 92 -10.84 4.41 -12.73
N SER A 93 -11.59 3.42 -13.22
CA SER A 93 -13.04 3.56 -13.44
C SER A 93 -13.79 3.59 -12.11
N ALA A 94 -14.63 4.60 -11.91
CA ALA A 94 -15.45 4.75 -10.71
C ALA A 94 -16.42 3.57 -10.51
N LYS A 95 -16.99 3.07 -11.62
CA LYS A 95 -17.86 1.89 -11.62
C LYS A 95 -17.12 0.65 -11.14
N ARG A 96 -15.96 0.36 -11.73
CA ARG A 96 -15.15 -0.83 -11.38
C ARG A 96 -14.66 -0.80 -9.95
N PHE A 97 -14.21 0.36 -9.49
CA PHE A 97 -13.80 0.55 -8.11
C PHE A 97 -14.94 0.25 -7.13
N THR A 98 -16.14 0.79 -7.40
CA THR A 98 -17.32 0.55 -6.56
C THR A 98 -17.77 -0.92 -6.59
N GLU A 99 -17.66 -1.58 -7.74
CA GLU A 99 -18.03 -2.99 -7.91
C GLU A 99 -17.11 -3.97 -7.17
N LEU A 100 -15.82 -3.66 -7.12
CA LEU A 100 -14.81 -4.51 -6.47
C LEU A 100 -14.64 -4.15 -5.00
N VAL A 101 -14.24 -2.91 -4.72
CA VAL A 101 -13.87 -2.45 -3.39
C VAL A 101 -15.13 -2.05 -2.61
N GLY A 102 -16.01 -1.25 -3.21
CA GLY A 102 -17.20 -0.73 -2.52
C GLY A 102 -18.23 -1.79 -2.12
N LYS A 103 -18.15 -3.01 -2.67
CA LYS A 103 -18.99 -4.15 -2.23
C LYS A 103 -18.43 -4.87 -1.01
N LEU A 104 -17.11 -4.92 -0.89
CA LEU A 104 -16.41 -5.62 0.20
C LEU A 104 -16.20 -4.69 1.39
N GLU A 105 -15.97 -3.41 1.11
CA GLU A 105 -15.78 -2.34 2.08
C GLU A 105 -16.85 -1.25 1.88
N ALA A 106 -17.95 -1.33 2.64
CA ALA A 106 -19.12 -0.45 2.46
C ALA A 106 -18.82 1.06 2.61
N ASP A 107 -17.75 1.39 3.34
CA ASP A 107 -17.30 2.75 3.59
C ASP A 107 -16.34 3.29 2.51
N VAL A 108 -15.76 2.42 1.66
CA VAL A 108 -14.80 2.81 0.61
C VAL A 108 -15.54 3.03 -0.72
N LYS A 109 -16.04 4.24 -0.96
CA LYS A 109 -16.70 4.61 -2.23
C LYS A 109 -15.77 5.22 -3.28
N ARG A 110 -14.55 5.56 -2.88
CA ARG A 110 -13.48 6.10 -3.72
C ARG A 110 -12.12 5.68 -3.17
N PRO A 111 -11.07 5.64 -3.99
CA PRO A 111 -9.69 5.53 -3.50
C PRO A 111 -9.42 6.62 -2.46
N ARG A 112 -8.67 6.28 -1.41
CA ARG A 112 -8.31 7.23 -0.35
C ARG A 112 -6.84 7.58 -0.47
N GLU A 113 -6.50 8.73 0.12
CA GLU A 113 -5.13 9.17 0.25
C GLU A 113 -4.44 8.29 1.31
N GLY A 114 -3.19 7.90 1.04
CA GLY A 114 -2.41 6.98 1.86
C GLY A 114 -2.68 5.50 1.62
N ASP A 115 -3.57 5.14 0.69
CA ASP A 115 -3.71 3.77 0.20
C ASP A 115 -2.56 3.43 -0.76
N LEU A 116 -2.24 2.14 -0.90
CA LEU A 116 -1.16 1.67 -1.78
C LEU A 116 -1.68 1.03 -3.06
N VAL A 117 -0.89 1.15 -4.12
CA VAL A 117 -1.05 0.45 -5.39
C VAL A 117 0.22 -0.32 -5.68
N TYR A 118 0.11 -1.64 -5.76
CA TYR A 118 1.22 -2.53 -6.10
C TYR A 118 1.19 -2.90 -7.58
N PHE A 119 2.34 -2.77 -8.25
CA PHE A 119 2.55 -3.14 -9.64
C PHE A 119 3.32 -4.47 -9.73
N PRO A 120 2.65 -5.58 -10.13
CA PRO A 120 3.31 -6.89 -10.21
C PRO A 120 4.45 -6.97 -11.24
N LEU A 121 4.47 -6.07 -12.22
CA LEU A 121 5.49 -6.10 -13.29
C LEU A 121 6.80 -5.43 -12.86
N SER A 122 6.72 -4.37 -12.04
CA SER A 122 7.88 -3.63 -11.55
C SER A 122 8.26 -3.98 -10.12
N ASP A 123 7.41 -4.73 -9.41
CA ASP A 123 7.57 -5.07 -8.00
C ASP A 123 7.72 -3.82 -7.10
N THR A 124 6.90 -2.80 -7.40
CA THR A 124 6.94 -1.51 -6.72
C THR A 124 5.60 -1.13 -6.14
N PHE A 125 5.61 -0.58 -4.93
CA PHE A 125 4.46 0.07 -4.31
C PHE A 125 4.43 1.56 -4.64
N PHE A 126 3.25 2.08 -4.91
CA PHE A 126 2.98 3.50 -5.01
C PHE A 126 1.92 3.91 -3.99
N GLU A 127 2.22 4.92 -3.19
CA GLU A 127 1.28 5.55 -2.28
C GLU A 127 0.45 6.60 -3.01
N ILE A 128 -0.87 6.58 -2.80
CA ILE A 128 -1.79 7.57 -3.34
C ILE A 128 -1.70 8.83 -2.49
N ASN A 129 -1.03 9.86 -3.00
CA ASN A 129 -0.92 11.15 -2.32
C ASN A 129 -2.16 12.01 -2.49
N PHE A 130 -2.78 11.96 -3.69
CA PHE A 130 -3.92 12.78 -4.00
C PHE A 130 -4.88 12.09 -4.95
N VAL A 131 -6.18 12.22 -4.65
CA VAL A 131 -7.26 11.69 -5.47
C VAL A 131 -8.03 12.85 -6.10
N GLU A 132 -7.70 13.13 -7.35
CA GLU A 132 -8.38 14.12 -8.14
C GLU A 132 -9.79 13.62 -8.48
N HIS A 133 -10.76 14.35 -7.97
CA HIS A 133 -12.17 14.05 -8.08
C HIS A 133 -12.97 15.25 -8.62
N GLU A 134 -12.35 16.41 -8.80
CA GLU A 134 -13.00 17.59 -9.36
C GLU A 134 -12.72 17.75 -10.86
N ASN A 135 -11.55 17.28 -11.32
CA ASN A 135 -11.07 17.53 -12.68
C ASN A 135 -10.98 16.27 -13.57
N PRO A 136 -12.12 15.62 -13.82
CA PRO A 136 -12.44 15.28 -15.20
C PRO A 136 -13.74 16.00 -15.54
N PHE A 137 -13.74 16.66 -16.70
CA PHE A 137 -14.96 17.10 -17.38
C PHE A 137 -16.09 16.10 -17.08
N TYR A 138 -17.27 16.56 -16.63
CA TYR A 138 -18.41 15.70 -16.30
C TYR A 138 -19.29 15.53 -17.55
N PRO A 139 -18.96 14.66 -18.53
CA PRO A 139 -19.84 14.47 -19.66
C PRO A 139 -21.17 13.93 -19.13
N LEU A 140 -22.25 14.66 -19.40
CA LEU A 140 -23.59 14.28 -18.94
C LEU A 140 -23.74 14.30 -17.39
N GLY A 141 -23.00 15.17 -16.68
CA GLY A 141 -23.25 15.46 -15.26
C GLY A 141 -22.87 14.37 -14.25
N LYS A 142 -22.19 13.29 -14.70
CA LYS A 142 -21.71 12.20 -13.84
C LYS A 142 -20.20 12.02 -13.98
N ARG A 143 -19.55 11.57 -12.90
CA ARG A 143 -18.14 11.20 -12.86
C ARG A 143 -17.97 9.73 -13.20
N TYR A 144 -17.07 9.43 -14.15
CA TYR A 144 -16.81 8.06 -14.59
C TYR A 144 -15.43 7.54 -14.18
N THR A 145 -14.50 8.44 -13.87
CA THR A 145 -13.10 8.11 -13.55
C THR A 145 -12.61 8.86 -12.32
N PHE A 146 -11.64 8.27 -11.63
CA PHE A 146 -10.81 8.93 -10.62
C PHE A 146 -9.38 8.98 -11.14
N VAL A 147 -8.71 10.12 -10.95
CA VAL A 147 -7.29 10.27 -11.27
C VAL A 147 -6.51 10.28 -9.96
N LEU A 148 -5.51 9.42 -9.86
CA LEU A 148 -4.72 9.17 -8.66
C LEU A 148 -3.30 9.64 -8.94
N SER A 149 -2.83 10.62 -8.18
CA SER A 149 -1.42 11.00 -8.17
C SER A 149 -0.71 10.17 -7.12
N CYS A 150 0.16 9.28 -7.57
CA CYS A 150 0.84 8.32 -6.72
C CYS A 150 2.35 8.54 -6.75
N GLU A 151 3.03 8.29 -5.63
CA GLU A 151 4.49 8.35 -5.52
C GLU A 151 5.05 7.03 -5.00
N ALA A 152 6.28 6.69 -5.36
CA ALA A 152 6.94 5.48 -4.90
C ALA A 152 6.93 5.43 -3.36
N PHE A 153 6.35 4.34 -2.83
CA PHE A 153 6.25 4.09 -1.41
C PHE A 153 7.55 3.45 -0.91
N THR A 154 8.04 3.91 0.23
CA THR A 154 9.22 3.36 0.90
C THR A 154 8.76 2.69 2.17
N TYR A 155 9.09 1.40 2.31
CA TYR A 155 8.79 0.64 3.51
C TYR A 155 9.50 1.25 4.73
N SER A 156 8.74 1.45 5.81
CA SER A 156 9.17 2.00 7.10
C SER A 156 8.48 1.26 8.27
N HIS A 157 8.59 -0.07 8.29
CA HIS A 157 8.08 -0.95 9.36
C HIS A 157 6.55 -1.05 9.43
N GLU A 158 5.85 -0.88 8.30
CA GLU A 158 4.42 -1.14 8.19
C GLU A 158 4.11 -2.65 8.21
N ASP A 159 2.88 -2.98 8.61
CA ASP A 159 2.36 -4.34 8.72
C ASP A 159 1.45 -4.64 7.52
N PHE A 160 1.83 -5.64 6.71
CA PHE A 160 1.12 -6.06 5.50
C PHE A 160 0.42 -7.42 5.73
N ASP A 161 -0.91 -7.39 5.77
CA ASP A 161 -1.78 -8.58 5.83
C ASP A 161 -2.69 -8.59 4.60
N THR A 162 -2.10 -8.79 3.42
CA THR A 162 -2.81 -8.64 2.14
C THR A 162 -3.40 -9.94 1.59
N ASN A 163 -3.13 -11.08 2.26
CA ASN A 163 -3.43 -12.44 1.80
C ASN A 163 -2.80 -12.75 0.43
N GLN A 164 -1.66 -12.15 0.13
CA GLN A 164 -0.89 -12.38 -1.08
C GLN A 164 0.56 -12.54 -0.66
N ASP A 165 1.06 -13.78 -0.70
CA ASP A 165 2.41 -14.11 -0.24
C ASP A 165 3.47 -13.17 -0.83
N PHE A 166 3.39 -12.84 -2.14
CA PHE A 166 4.36 -11.95 -2.78
C PHE A 166 4.33 -10.48 -2.32
N ILE A 167 3.25 -9.99 -1.71
CA ILE A 167 3.19 -8.65 -1.11
C ILE A 167 3.66 -8.73 0.34
N ASP A 168 3.22 -9.75 1.07
CA ASP A 168 3.53 -9.94 2.50
C ASP A 168 5.01 -10.35 2.69
N ASP A 169 5.63 -11.02 1.70
CA ASP A 169 7.06 -11.35 1.66
C ASP A 169 7.96 -10.10 1.63
N ILE A 170 7.48 -8.96 1.12
CA ILE A 170 8.28 -7.72 1.05
C ILE A 170 8.45 -7.08 2.43
N GLU A 171 7.47 -7.24 3.32
CA GLU A 171 7.63 -6.94 4.76
C GLU A 171 8.74 -7.82 5.33
N THR A 172 8.70 -9.11 4.99
CA THR A 172 9.65 -10.10 5.49
C THR A 172 11.07 -9.79 5.02
N ASP A 173 11.31 -9.55 3.74
CA ASP A 173 12.65 -9.29 3.21
C ASP A 173 13.25 -7.97 3.74
N ASN A 174 12.44 -6.91 3.89
CA ASN A 174 12.93 -5.62 4.37
C ASN A 174 13.07 -5.54 5.90
N SER A 175 12.20 -6.24 6.66
CA SER A 175 12.37 -6.39 8.11
C SER A 175 13.53 -7.34 8.46
N THR A 176 13.81 -8.31 7.58
CA THR A 176 14.93 -9.27 7.67
C THR A 176 16.23 -8.67 7.12
N THR A 177 16.56 -7.43 7.51
CA THR A 177 17.98 -7.15 7.80
C THR A 177 18.28 -7.85 9.14
N GLY A 178 18.25 -9.18 9.11
CA GLY A 178 18.31 -10.05 10.28
C GLY A 178 19.69 -9.98 10.90
N VAL A 179 19.76 -9.54 12.15
CA VAL A 179 20.94 -9.75 12.98
C VAL A 179 21.00 -11.24 13.30
N GLU A 180 21.92 -11.97 12.67
CA GLU A 180 22.23 -13.34 13.08
C GLU A 180 22.81 -13.32 14.50
N LEU A 181 22.06 -13.89 15.44
CA LEU A 181 22.49 -14.03 16.83
C LEU A 181 22.99 -15.46 17.06
N TYR A 182 24.29 -15.60 17.30
CA TYR A 182 24.88 -16.87 17.71
C TYR A 182 24.65 -17.06 19.21
N MET A 183 23.77 -18.00 19.59
CA MET A 183 23.56 -18.36 21.00
C MET A 183 24.55 -19.45 21.44
N HIS A 184 25.07 -19.34 22.67
CA HIS A 184 26.01 -20.30 23.23
C HIS A 184 25.34 -21.62 23.63
N GLU A 185 26.11 -22.71 23.65
CA GLU A 185 25.66 -24.06 24.00
C GLU A 185 24.96 -24.09 25.37
N GLY A 186 23.71 -24.56 25.42
CA GLY A 186 22.91 -24.60 26.65
C GLY A 186 21.40 -24.60 26.46
N LEU A 187 20.91 -24.43 25.23
CA LEU A 187 19.48 -24.49 24.92
C LEU A 187 18.96 -25.91 25.17
N THR A 188 17.87 -26.00 25.95
CA THR A 188 17.20 -27.27 26.27
C THR A 188 16.00 -27.53 25.36
N GLN A 189 15.58 -26.54 24.56
CA GLN A 189 14.44 -26.61 23.64
C GLN A 189 14.76 -25.84 22.35
N ASP A 190 14.20 -26.32 21.24
CA ASP A 190 14.24 -25.65 19.94
C ASP A 190 13.32 -24.44 19.92
N PHE A 191 13.71 -23.44 19.14
CA PHE A 191 12.87 -22.28 18.90
C PHE A 191 11.86 -22.55 17.77
N ILE A 192 10.66 -21.99 17.89
CA ILE A 192 9.58 -22.07 16.91
C ILE A 192 9.49 -20.74 16.17
N PRO A 193 9.44 -20.74 14.82
CA PRO A 193 9.19 -19.53 14.04
C PRO A 193 7.95 -18.78 14.54
N GLY A 194 8.13 -17.49 14.80
CA GLY A 194 7.10 -16.58 15.27
C GLY A 194 7.10 -16.29 16.77
N GLU A 195 7.87 -17.00 17.58
CA GLU A 195 7.96 -16.70 19.02
C GLU A 195 8.88 -15.51 19.34
N LEU A 196 8.67 -14.90 20.51
CA LEU A 196 9.50 -13.79 20.99
C LEU A 196 10.63 -14.32 21.86
N VAL A 197 11.86 -13.91 21.56
CA VAL A 197 13.08 -14.22 22.32
C VAL A 197 13.63 -12.94 22.93
N TYR A 198 14.17 -13.07 24.13
CA TYR A 198 14.71 -11.96 24.90
C TYR A 198 16.18 -12.23 25.18
N GLN A 199 17.04 -11.26 24.90
CA GLN A 199 18.42 -11.26 25.36
C GLN A 199 18.50 -10.47 26.65
N ILE A 200 19.10 -11.07 27.67
CA ILE A 200 19.33 -10.43 28.97
C ILE A 200 20.83 -10.27 29.15
N SER A 201 21.26 -9.07 29.51
CA SER A 201 22.66 -8.78 29.84
C SER A 201 22.89 -9.02 31.33
N GLY A 202 23.31 -10.23 31.69
CA GLY A 202 23.72 -10.57 33.05
C GLY A 202 23.56 -12.06 33.34
N ASP A 203 24.46 -12.62 34.13
CA ASP A 203 24.33 -13.97 34.68
C ASP A 203 23.29 -13.92 35.80
N THR A 204 22.06 -14.29 35.48
CA THR A 204 21.00 -14.39 36.47
C THR A 204 20.67 -15.87 36.66
N ASP A 205 21.33 -16.48 37.63
CA ASP A 205 20.80 -17.65 38.33
C ASP A 205 19.38 -17.31 38.81
N SER A 206 18.35 -17.67 38.04
CA SER A 206 16.96 -17.45 38.46
C SER A 206 16.03 -18.55 37.98
N SER A 207 15.72 -19.44 38.92
CA SER A 207 14.56 -20.32 38.94
C SER A 207 13.21 -19.57 39.02
N SER A 208 13.09 -18.41 38.37
CA SER A 208 11.86 -17.60 38.32
C SER A 208 11.79 -16.76 37.04
N ILE A 209 10.82 -17.09 36.19
CA ILE A 209 10.56 -16.51 34.86
C ILE A 209 10.15 -15.03 34.93
N ASP A 210 9.66 -14.56 36.09
CA ASP A 210 9.05 -13.22 36.21
C ASP A 210 10.06 -12.05 36.25
N HIS A 211 11.35 -12.30 36.53
CA HIS A 211 12.40 -11.26 36.49
C HIS A 211 13.06 -11.11 35.11
N VAL A 212 12.81 -12.06 34.20
CA VAL A 212 13.50 -12.22 32.91
C VAL A 212 13.01 -11.20 31.87
N LEU A 213 11.74 -10.83 31.90
CA LEU A 213 11.16 -9.85 30.94
C LEU A 213 11.48 -8.40 31.28
N ALA A 214 11.68 -8.07 32.56
CA ALA A 214 11.91 -6.70 33.01
C ALA A 214 13.34 -6.20 32.71
N ASP A 215 14.31 -7.12 32.64
CA ASP A 215 15.72 -6.83 32.41
C ASP A 215 16.17 -7.15 30.96
N ALA A 216 15.22 -7.41 30.06
CA ALA A 216 15.49 -7.69 28.66
C ALA A 216 16.17 -6.48 27.99
N THR A 217 17.38 -6.71 27.48
CA THR A 217 18.21 -5.68 26.84
C THR A 217 18.01 -5.63 25.34
N ALA A 218 17.54 -6.74 24.75
CA ALA A 218 17.03 -6.80 23.38
C ALA A 218 15.90 -7.84 23.28
N THR A 219 14.93 -7.57 22.41
CA THR A 219 13.82 -8.47 22.09
C THR A 219 13.85 -8.73 20.59
N GLY A 220 13.77 -9.99 20.20
CA GLY A 220 13.70 -10.42 18.80
C GLY A 220 12.54 -11.38 18.60
N LYS A 221 12.03 -11.49 17.37
CA LYS A 221 11.09 -12.52 16.97
C LYS A 221 11.86 -13.59 16.20
N VAL A 222 11.68 -14.87 16.54
CA VAL A 222 12.31 -15.97 15.82
C VAL A 222 11.71 -16.02 14.42
N TYR A 223 12.58 -15.93 13.42
CA TYR A 223 12.19 -16.03 12.04
C TYR A 223 12.47 -17.44 11.49
N ASP A 224 13.69 -17.93 11.69
CA ASP A 224 14.12 -19.27 11.33
C ASP A 224 15.09 -19.81 12.39
N TRP A 225 15.08 -21.12 12.61
CA TRP A 225 15.95 -21.81 13.57
C TRP A 225 16.52 -23.07 12.92
N ASN A 226 17.83 -23.06 12.69
CA ASN A 226 18.58 -24.25 12.32
C ASN A 226 19.27 -24.79 13.58
N GLY A 227 18.61 -25.76 14.24
CA GLY A 227 19.14 -26.48 15.41
C GLY A 227 20.26 -27.47 15.08
#